data_AF-A0A2U1TSP6-F1
#
_entry.id   AF-A0A2U1TSP6-F1
#
_cell.length_a   1.000
_cell.length_b   1.000
_cell.length_c   1.000
_cell.angle_alpha   90.00
_cell.angle_beta   90.00
_cell.angle_gamma   90.00
#
_symmetry.space_group_name_H-M   'P 1'
#
loop_
_entity.id
_entity.type
_entity.pdbx_description
1 polymer ?
#
loop_
_entity_poly.entity_id
_entity_poly.type
_entity_poly.pdbx_seq_one_letter_code
_entity_poly.pdbx_strand_id
1 'polypeptide(L)' 'MKFATAFLALMVVAGCSTQHGVSAKKSVGMPNPASVYCQEKGGRLEMVGMNSGTVGYCVLPNGERIEEWTLYRRDHNQS' A
#
# COMPACT_ATOMS: atom_id res chain seq x y z
N MET A 1 -60.60 -20.08 32.62
CA MET A 1 -59.17 -20.45 32.73
C MET A 1 -58.88 -21.57 31.74
N LYS A 2 -58.18 -21.27 30.64
CA LYS A 2 -57.48 -22.25 29.78
C LYS A 2 -56.66 -21.52 28.69
N PHE A 3 -55.46 -21.16 29.11
CA PHE A 3 -54.19 -21.08 28.38
C PHE A 3 -54.22 -20.62 26.92
N ALA A 4 -54.26 -19.30 26.71
CA ALA A 4 -53.75 -18.68 25.49
C ALA A 4 -52.28 -18.29 25.70
N THR A 5 -51.39 -19.28 25.83
CA THR A 5 -49.95 -19.04 25.73
C THR A 5 -49.56 -19.18 24.28
N ALA A 6 -49.62 -18.04 23.59
CA ALA A 6 -49.09 -17.84 22.26
C ALA A 6 -47.62 -18.32 22.21
N PHE A 7 -47.32 -19.10 21.18
CA PHE A 7 -45.98 -19.56 20.80
C PHE A 7 -44.99 -18.37 20.81
N LEU A 8 -44.15 -18.29 21.84
CA LEU A 8 -42.98 -17.41 21.80
C LEU A 8 -41.92 -18.12 20.96
N ALA A 9 -41.92 -17.80 19.67
CA ALA A 9 -40.96 -18.31 18.71
C ALA A 9 -39.53 -17.92 19.14
N LEU A 10 -38.70 -18.96 19.32
CA LEU A 10 -37.28 -18.89 19.60
C LEU A 10 -36.56 -18.24 18.40
N MET A 11 -36.33 -16.93 18.41
CA MET A 11 -35.43 -16.29 17.46
C MET A 11 -33.99 -16.31 18.01
N VAL A 12 -33.29 -17.40 17.73
CA VAL A 12 -31.83 -17.44 17.86
C VAL A 12 -31.24 -16.71 16.66
N VAL A 13 -30.89 -15.44 16.83
CA VAL A 13 -30.12 -14.69 15.82
C VAL A 13 -28.66 -15.14 15.92
N ALA A 14 -28.30 -16.16 15.16
CA ALA A 14 -26.90 -16.52 14.91
C ALA A 14 -26.31 -15.52 13.91
N GLY A 15 -25.82 -14.39 14.40
CA GLY A 15 -25.05 -13.43 13.60
C GLY A 15 -23.65 -13.98 13.31
N CYS A 16 -23.47 -14.67 12.20
CA CYS A 16 -22.13 -14.93 11.67
C CYS A 16 -21.56 -13.62 11.13
N SER A 17 -20.76 -12.92 11.93
CA SER A 17 -19.80 -11.96 11.37
C SER A 17 -18.77 -12.78 10.61
N THR A 18 -18.93 -12.88 9.30
CA THR A 18 -17.82 -13.25 8.43
C THR A 18 -16.76 -12.19 8.63
N GLN A 19 -15.74 -12.51 9.44
CA GLN A 19 -14.47 -11.81 9.40
C GLN A 19 -14.03 -11.84 7.94
N HIS A 20 -14.33 -10.76 7.24
CA HIS A 20 -13.67 -10.42 6.00
C HIS A 20 -12.20 -10.33 6.40
N GLY A 21 -11.50 -11.45 6.24
CA GLY A 21 -10.08 -11.44 5.97
C GLY A 21 -9.94 -10.59 4.73
N VAL A 22 -9.83 -9.28 4.94
CA VAL A 22 -9.32 -8.35 3.97
C VAL A 22 -7.92 -8.86 3.73
N SER A 23 -7.80 -9.79 2.77
CA SER A 23 -6.62 -9.87 1.95
C SER A 23 -6.48 -8.46 1.44
N ALA A 24 -5.66 -7.67 2.13
CA ALA A 24 -5.29 -6.34 1.72
C ALA A 24 -4.55 -6.55 0.41
N LYS A 25 -5.31 -6.67 -0.69
CA LYS A 25 -4.85 -6.32 -2.01
C LYS A 25 -4.29 -4.93 -1.79
N LYS A 26 -2.96 -4.86 -1.68
CA LYS A 26 -2.21 -3.63 -1.55
C LYS A 26 -2.80 -2.73 -2.61
N SER A 27 -3.59 -1.72 -2.21
CA SER A 27 -4.06 -0.73 -3.15
C SER A 27 -2.79 -0.19 -3.75
N VAL A 28 -2.57 -0.47 -5.03
CA VAL A 28 -1.44 0.10 -5.75
C VAL A 28 -1.78 1.57 -5.82
N GLY A 29 -1.28 2.33 -4.85
CA GLY A 29 -1.41 3.79 -4.85
C GLY A 29 -0.79 4.37 -6.11
N MET A 30 -1.02 5.68 -6.32
CA MET A 30 -0.32 6.42 -7.37
C MET A 30 1.19 6.11 -7.30
N PRO A 31 1.86 5.77 -8.41
CA PRO A 31 3.28 5.48 -8.38
C PRO A 31 4.06 6.69 -7.89
N ASN A 32 5.16 6.43 -7.16
CA ASN A 32 6.07 7.47 -6.74
C ASN A 32 6.75 8.09 -7.99
N PRO A 33 6.59 9.41 -8.24
CA PRO A 33 7.15 10.05 -9.44
C PRO A 33 8.68 9.92 -9.50
N ALA A 34 9.39 9.93 -8.37
CA ALA A 34 10.84 9.71 -8.34
C ALA A 34 11.22 8.28 -8.76
N SER A 35 10.44 7.29 -8.31
CA SER A 35 10.65 5.89 -8.70
C SER A 35 10.36 5.66 -10.18
N VAL A 36 9.30 6.28 -10.72
CA VAL A 36 8.99 6.24 -12.15
C VAL A 36 10.12 6.88 -12.95
N TYR A 37 10.57 8.06 -12.53
CA TYR A 37 11.66 8.75 -13.20
C TYR A 37 12.95 7.93 -13.21
N CYS A 38 13.29 7.25 -12.12
CA CYS A 38 14.43 6.32 -12.10
C CYS A 38 14.33 5.27 -13.24
N GLN A 39 13.15 4.67 -13.43
CA GLN A 39 12.92 3.69 -14.48
C GLN A 39 12.97 4.32 -15.87
N GLU A 40 12.43 5.53 -16.05
CA GLU A 40 12.50 6.28 -17.32
C GLU A 40 13.94 6.60 -17.73
N LYS A 41 14.85 6.79 -16.76
CA LYS A 41 16.30 6.94 -17.00
C LYS A 41 17.01 5.62 -17.30
N GLY A 42 16.28 4.51 -17.42
CA GLY A 42 16.83 3.17 -17.57
C GLY A 42 17.50 2.64 -16.29
N GLY A 43 17.24 3.29 -15.15
CA GLY A 43 17.79 2.90 -13.87
C GLY A 43 17.00 1.79 -13.19
N ARG A 44 17.64 1.14 -12.21
CA ARG A 44 17.03 0.13 -11.34
C ARG A 44 16.77 0.74 -9.95
N LEU A 45 15.56 0.60 -9.45
CA LEU A 45 15.20 1.02 -8.10
C LEU A 45 15.70 0.01 -7.05
N GLU A 46 16.29 0.52 -5.98
CA GLU A 46 16.73 -0.22 -4.79
C GLU A 46 16.08 0.37 -3.55
N MET A 47 15.33 -0.45 -2.81
CA MET A 47 14.71 -0.04 -1.55
C MET A 47 15.60 -0.48 -0.39
N VAL A 48 16.11 0.48 0.38
CA VAL A 48 16.97 0.23 1.54
C VAL A 48 16.19 0.50 2.82
N GLY A 49 16.02 -0.54 3.64
CA GLY A 49 15.43 -0.42 4.97
C GLY A 49 16.36 0.30 5.94
N MET A 50 15.81 1.20 6.74
CA MET A 50 16.48 1.97 7.79
C MET A 50 15.60 1.96 9.05
N ASN A 51 16.18 2.30 10.21
CA ASN A 51 15.39 2.41 11.45
C ASN A 51 14.24 3.43 11.34
N SER A 52 14.40 4.45 10.48
CA SER A 52 13.41 5.50 10.24
C SER A 52 12.43 5.20 9.09
N GLY A 53 12.54 4.06 8.41
CA GLY A 53 11.67 3.71 7.28
C GLY A 53 12.42 3.06 6.13
N THR A 54 12.08 3.44 4.90
CA THR A 54 12.71 2.89 3.69
C THR A 54 13.08 4.04 2.76
N VAL A 55 14.29 3.99 2.21
CA VAL A 55 14.79 4.96 1.23
C VAL A 55 14.96 4.30 -0.12
N GLY A 56 14.45 4.95 -1.16
CA GLY A 56 14.64 4.54 -2.55
C GLY A 56 15.93 5.10 -3.12
N TYR A 57 16.74 4.24 -3.73
CA TYR A 57 17.90 4.63 -4.53
C TYR A 57 17.70 4.21 -5.97
N CYS A 58 18.15 5.04 -6.90
CA CYS A 58 18.25 4.73 -8.32
C CYS A 58 19.68 4.34 -8.66
N VAL A 59 19.86 3.16 -9.25
CA VAL A 59 21.11 2.73 -9.88
C VAL A 59 20.99 2.96 -11.38
N LEU A 60 21.67 4.00 -11.88
CA LEU A 60 21.63 4.41 -13.28
C LEU A 60 22.53 3.53 -14.17
N PRO A 61 22.32 3.52 -15.51
CA PRO A 61 23.13 2.70 -16.44
C PRO A 61 24.64 3.01 -16.44
N ASN A 62 25.01 4.23 -16.05
CA ASN A 62 26.41 4.65 -15.90
C ASN A 62 27.05 4.11 -14.60
N GLY A 63 26.31 3.37 -13.77
CA GLY A 63 26.74 2.87 -12.46
C GLY A 63 26.55 3.85 -11.31
N GLU A 64 26.06 5.06 -11.55
CA GLU A 64 25.76 6.03 -10.49
C GLU A 64 24.62 5.51 -9.61
N ARG A 65 24.83 5.52 -8.30
CA ARG A 65 23.81 5.24 -7.30
C ARG A 65 23.45 6.54 -6.58
N ILE A 66 22.22 7.00 -6.78
CA ILE A 66 21.71 8.27 -6.26
C ILE A 66 20.36 8.07 -5.59
N GLU A 67 20.06 8.80 -4.52
CA GLU A 67 18.73 8.74 -3.88
C GLU A 67 17.64 9.23 -4.85
N GLU A 68 16.49 8.54 -4.91
CA GLU A 68 15.52 8.73 -6.00
C GLU A 68 14.95 10.15 -6.06
N TRP A 69 14.67 10.79 -4.91
CA TRP A 69 14.16 12.15 -4.89
C TRP A 69 15.24 13.19 -5.19
N THR A 70 16.49 12.90 -4.86
CA THR A 70 17.65 13.72 -5.22
C THR A 70 17.83 13.72 -6.73
N LEU A 71 17.75 12.56 -7.39
CA LEU A 71 17.72 12.46 -8.86
C LEU A 71 16.56 13.25 -9.45
N TYR A 72 15.35 13.03 -8.93
CA TYR A 72 14.14 13.70 -9.43
C TYR A 72 14.26 15.22 -9.34
N ARG A 73 14.64 15.77 -8.18
CA ARG A 73 14.82 17.22 -8.00
C ARG A 73 15.95 17.79 -8.84
N ARG A 74 17.07 17.08 -9.01
CA ARG A 74 18.20 17.53 -9.85
C ARG A 74 17.73 17.82 -11.27
N ASP A 75 16.90 16.93 -11.82
CA ASP A 75 16.50 16.99 -13.23
C ASP A 75 15.18 17.76 -13.44
N HIS A 76 14.45 18.11 -12.36
CA HIS A 76 13.18 18.86 -12.41
C HIS A 76 13.22 20.21 -11.67
N ASN A 77 14.37 20.63 -11.13
CA ASN A 77 14.53 21.98 -10.59
C ASN A 77 14.57 22.98 -11.76
N GLN A 78 13.39 23.43 -12.18
CA GLN A 78 13.24 24.69 -12.90
C GLN A 78 13.22 25.80 -11.84
N SER A 79 14.21 26.70 -11.93
CA SER A 79 14.23 27.99 -11.23
C SER A 79 13.00 28.83 -11.55
#